data_AF-A0A3N2RCI5-F1
#
_entry.id   AF-A0A3N2RCI5-F1
#
_cell.length_a   1.000
_cell.length_b   1.000
_cell.length_c   1.000
_cell.angle_alpha   90.00
_cell.angle_beta   90.00
_cell.angle_gamma   90.00
#
_symmetry.space_group_name_H-M   'P 1'
#
loop_
_entity.id
_entity.type
_entity.pdbx_description
1 polymer ?
#
loop_
_entity_poly.entity_id
_entity_poly.type
_entity_poly.pdbx_seq_one_letter_code
_entity_poly.pdbx_strand_id
1 'polypeptide(L)'
;MARRMFTVDPRHEKALAAAMLVFVAIGLYVAAWIALFGPASRSGDFKAWWALALSMAYSYQVGYRSIGKRLGPLVFVPMFLLPTVLQFIGVAIRVVRLYL
;
A
#
# COMPACT_ATOMS: atom_id res chain seq x y z
N MET A 1 18.49 -26.73 -29.93
CA MET A 1 17.27 -26.11 -29.38
C MET A 1 17.68 -24.89 -28.57
N ALA A 2 17.76 -23.70 -29.19
CA ALA A 2 18.21 -22.49 -28.52
C ALA A 2 17.12 -22.02 -27.54
N ARG A 3 17.39 -22.07 -26.22
CA ARG A 3 16.59 -21.36 -25.23
C ARG A 3 16.70 -19.88 -25.56
N ARG A 4 15.66 -19.31 -26.17
CA ARG A 4 15.49 -17.85 -26.24
C ARG A 4 15.31 -17.37 -24.79
N MET A 5 16.41 -16.98 -24.17
CA MET A 5 16.39 -16.20 -22.95
C MET A 5 15.71 -14.90 -23.35
N PHE A 6 14.45 -14.72 -22.96
CA PHE A 6 13.76 -13.44 -23.07
C PHE A 6 14.54 -12.46 -22.19
N THR A 7 15.54 -11.80 -22.77
CA THR A 7 16.19 -10.64 -22.18
C THR A 7 15.16 -9.52 -22.28
N VAL A 8 14.32 -9.43 -21.25
CA VAL A 8 13.42 -8.28 -21.09
C VAL A 8 14.32 -7.05 -20.99
N ASP A 9 14.12 -6.11 -21.90
CA ASP A 9 14.91 -4.88 -21.94
C ASP A 9 14.77 -4.18 -20.58
N PRO A 10 15.87 -3.85 -19.88
CA PRO A 10 15.84 -3.32 -18.51
C PRO A 10 15.07 -2.00 -18.36
N ARG A 11 14.77 -1.29 -19.48
CA ARG A 11 13.85 -0.15 -19.48
C ARG A 11 12.40 -0.57 -19.30
N HIS A 12 11.98 -1.67 -19.92
CA HIS A 12 10.64 -2.23 -19.79
C HIS A 12 10.41 -2.80 -18.39
N GLU A 13 11.41 -3.45 -17.77
CA GLU A 13 11.31 -3.93 -16.39
C GLU A 13 11.07 -2.78 -15.38
N LYS A 14 11.78 -1.66 -15.56
CA LYS A 14 11.59 -0.47 -14.71
C LYS A 14 10.22 0.17 -14.90
N ALA A 15 9.73 0.24 -16.14
CA ALA A 15 8.41 0.76 -16.45
C ALA A 15 7.30 -0.13 -15.85
N LEU A 16 7.46 -1.45 -15.94
CA LEU A 16 6.54 -2.41 -15.35
C LEU A 16 6.52 -2.31 -13.82
N ALA A 17 7.69 -2.18 -13.19
CA ALA A 17 7.80 -1.98 -11.73
C ALA A 17 7.17 -0.66 -11.29
N ALA A 18 7.35 0.43 -12.04
CA ALA A 18 6.72 1.70 -11.78
C ALA A 18 5.19 1.62 -11.92
N ALA A 19 4.68 0.98 -12.98
CA ALA A 19 3.25 0.75 -13.16
C ALA A 19 2.66 -0.07 -12.00
N MET A 20 3.36 -1.13 -11.57
CA MET A 20 2.94 -1.96 -10.45
C MET A 20 2.91 -1.16 -9.13
N LEU A 21 3.87 -0.28 -8.88
CA LEU A 21 3.86 0.63 -7.73
C LEU A 21 2.65 1.57 -7.74
N VAL A 22 2.25 2.07 -8.91
CA VAL A 22 1.05 2.91 -9.05
C VAL A 22 -0.22 2.12 -8.71
N PHE A 23 -0.36 0.90 -9.21
CA PHE A 23 -1.50 0.04 -8.85
C PHE A 23 -1.55 -0.28 -7.35
N VAL A 24 -0.40 -0.54 -6.74
CA VAL A 24 -0.30 -0.74 -5.28
C VAL A 24 -0.74 0.53 -4.55
N ALA A 25 -0.25 1.70 -4.94
CA ALA A 25 -0.64 2.96 -4.33
C ALA A 25 -2.16 3.20 -4.42
N ILE A 26 -2.77 2.97 -5.60
CA ILE A 26 -4.23 3.04 -5.77
C ILE A 26 -4.93 2.08 -4.81
N GLY A 27 -4.47 0.83 -4.71
CA GLY A 27 -5.00 -0.15 -3.77
C GLY A 27 -4.94 0.30 -2.31
N LEU A 28 -3.84 0.94 -1.89
CA LEU A 28 -3.68 1.50 -0.54
C LEU A 28 -4.70 2.62 -0.25
N TYR A 29 -4.98 3.48 -1.23
CA TYR A 29 -5.99 4.53 -1.11
C TYR A 29 -7.42 3.97 -1.06
N VAL A 30 -7.72 2.96 -1.87
CA VAL A 30 -9.02 2.27 -1.81
C VAL A 30 -9.21 1.61 -0.44
N ALA A 31 -8.18 0.95 0.09
CA ALA A 31 -8.22 0.38 1.44
C ALA A 31 -8.41 1.46 2.52
N ALA A 32 -7.75 2.62 2.39
CA ALA A 32 -7.95 3.77 3.28
C ALA A 32 -9.40 4.27 3.26
N TRP A 33 -9.97 4.42 2.07
CA TRP A 33 -11.36 4.83 1.90
C TRP A 33 -12.33 3.86 2.57
N ILE A 34 -12.15 2.55 2.34
CA ILE A 34 -12.98 1.51 2.96
C ILE A 34 -12.83 1.53 4.49
N ALA A 35 -11.63 1.76 5.01
CA ALA A 35 -11.40 1.85 6.44
C ALA A 35 -12.08 3.08 7.08
N LEU A 36 -12.11 4.22 6.38
CA LEU A 36 -12.68 5.47 6.90
C LEU A 36 -14.21 5.50 6.81
N PHE A 37 -14.77 5.05 5.68
CA PHE A 37 -16.17 5.25 5.34
C PHE A 37 -16.99 3.96 5.25
N GLY A 38 -16.34 2.79 5.26
CA GLY A 38 -17.02 1.50 5.19
C GLY A 38 -17.84 1.20 6.45
N PRO A 39 -18.94 0.43 6.33
CA PRO A 39 -19.74 0.02 7.48
C PRO A 39 -18.92 -0.82 8.47
N ALA A 40 -19.08 -0.56 9.76
CA ALA A 40 -18.39 -1.31 10.81
C ALA A 40 -19.05 -2.68 11.01
N SER A 41 -18.27 -3.75 10.99
CA SER A 41 -18.75 -5.13 11.13
C SER A 41 -17.57 -6.05 11.42
N ARG A 42 -17.72 -7.04 12.32
CA ARG A 42 -16.62 -7.93 12.74
C ARG A 42 -15.76 -8.46 11.58
N SER A 43 -16.39 -8.92 10.51
CA SER A 43 -15.68 -9.44 9.32
C SER A 43 -15.03 -8.33 8.49
N GLY A 44 -15.68 -7.17 8.36
CA GLY A 44 -15.13 -6.00 7.67
C GLY A 44 -13.98 -5.33 8.42
N ASP A 45 -13.98 -5.37 9.75
CA ASP A 45 -12.92 -4.81 10.57
C ASP A 45 -11.71 -5.72 10.58
N PHE A 46 -11.90 -7.04 10.70
CA PHE A 46 -10.79 -7.99 10.55
C PHE A 46 -10.04 -7.77 9.23
N LYS A 47 -10.76 -7.59 8.11
CA LYS A 47 -10.16 -7.30 6.80
C LYS A 47 -9.42 -5.95 6.79
N ALA A 48 -9.96 -4.91 7.41
CA ALA A 48 -9.28 -3.61 7.45
C ALA A 48 -8.04 -3.60 8.36
N TRP A 49 -8.10 -4.31 9.50
CA TRP A 49 -6.93 -4.54 10.35
C TRP A 49 -5.83 -5.30 9.59
N TRP A 50 -6.21 -6.32 8.83
CA TRP A 50 -5.26 -7.06 7.99
C TRP A 50 -4.66 -6.20 6.87
N ALA A 51 -5.49 -5.42 6.18
CA ALA A 51 -5.04 -4.49 5.14
C ALA A 51 -4.10 -3.41 5.69
N LEU A 52 -4.39 -2.89 6.89
CA LEU A 52 -3.52 -1.95 7.60
C LEU A 52 -2.17 -2.59 7.94
N ALA A 53 -2.16 -3.80 8.49
CA ALA A 53 -0.92 -4.51 8.83
C ALA A 53 -0.03 -4.74 7.59
N LEU A 54 -0.63 -5.16 6.47
CA LEU A 54 0.08 -5.30 5.19
C LEU A 54 0.62 -3.95 4.69
N SER A 55 -0.19 -2.89 4.80
CA SER A 55 0.20 -1.53 4.38
C SER A 55 1.37 -0.98 5.20
N MET A 56 1.39 -1.24 6.51
CA MET A 56 2.51 -0.87 7.39
C MET A 56 3.78 -1.65 7.05
N ALA A 57 3.68 -2.97 6.86
CA ALA A 57 4.82 -3.81 6.49
C ALA A 57 5.42 -3.36 5.14
N TYR A 58 4.55 -3.07 4.15
CA TYR A 58 4.98 -2.60 2.85
C TYR A 58 5.59 -1.19 2.92
N SER A 59 4.96 -0.27 3.64
CA SER A 59 5.50 1.08 3.87
C SER A 59 6.85 1.04 4.58
N TYR A 60 7.05 0.13 5.52
CA TYR A 60 8.35 -0.07 6.18
C TYR A 60 9.40 -0.60 5.19
N GLN A 61 9.08 -1.64 4.41
CA GLN A 61 10.02 -2.19 3.43
C GLN A 61 10.37 -1.18 2.32
N VAL A 62 9.38 -0.47 1.78
CA VAL A 62 9.58 0.57 0.77
C VAL A 62 10.32 1.75 1.37
N GLY A 63 9.98 2.19 2.58
CA GLY A 63 10.66 3.27 3.29
C GLY A 63 12.14 2.95 3.51
N TYR A 64 12.43 1.79 4.10
CA TYR A 64 13.78 1.32 4.39
C TYR A 64 14.62 1.12 3.12
N ARG A 65 14.05 0.57 2.04
CA ARG A 65 14.79 0.30 0.80
C ARG A 65 14.86 1.49 -0.17
N SER A 66 13.89 2.41 -0.14
CA SER A 66 13.69 3.41 -1.21
C SER A 66 13.99 4.85 -0.82
N ILE A 67 13.75 5.26 0.43
CA ILE A 67 13.99 6.65 0.89
C ILE A 67 15.48 6.97 0.84
N GLY A 68 16.34 6.02 1.23
CA GLY A 68 17.80 6.22 1.20
C GLY A 68 18.45 6.09 -0.17
N LYS A 69 17.73 5.61 -1.22
CA LYS A 69 18.39 5.26 -2.50
C LYS A 69 17.80 5.89 -3.76
N ARG A 70 16.48 6.09 -3.91
CA ARG A 70 15.91 6.46 -5.24
C ARG A 70 14.61 7.26 -5.28
N LEU A 71 13.66 7.07 -4.35
CA LEU A 71 12.31 7.64 -4.52
C LEU A 71 12.10 8.97 -3.77
N GLY A 72 12.95 9.28 -2.80
CA GLY A 72 12.85 10.51 -2.00
C GLY A 72 11.60 10.57 -1.11
N PRO A 73 11.61 11.42 -0.07
CA PRO A 73 10.49 11.55 0.87
C PRO A 73 9.22 12.07 0.18
N LEU A 74 9.35 12.93 -0.84
CA LEU A 74 8.22 13.54 -1.55
C LEU A 74 7.33 12.54 -2.30
N VAL A 75 7.86 11.39 -2.73
CA VAL A 75 7.07 10.34 -3.40
C VAL A 75 6.60 9.30 -2.39
N PHE A 76 7.46 8.94 -1.44
CA PHE A 76 7.15 7.96 -0.41
C PHE A 76 5.96 8.37 0.46
N VAL A 77 5.96 9.62 0.91
CA VAL A 77 4.92 10.13 1.83
C VAL A 77 3.53 10.03 1.19
N PRO A 78 3.24 10.63 0.03
CA PRO A 78 1.89 10.56 -0.55
C PRO A 78 1.52 9.17 -1.09
N MET A 79 2.46 8.36 -1.58
CA MET A 79 2.10 7.05 -2.15
C MET A 79 1.90 5.95 -1.11
N PHE A 80 2.62 5.99 0.02
CA PHE A 80 2.66 4.89 0.98
C PHE A 80 2.29 5.34 2.39
N LEU A 81 2.97 6.36 2.92
CA LEU A 81 2.78 6.76 4.31
C LEU A 81 1.38 7.34 4.55
N LEU A 82 0.96 8.29 3.71
CA LEU A 82 -0.34 8.96 3.83
C LEU A 82 -1.52 7.98 3.79
N PRO A 83 -1.67 7.09 2.79
CA PRO A 83 -2.79 6.14 2.79
C PRO A 83 -2.71 5.16 3.96
N THR A 84 -1.50 4.79 4.43
CA THR A 84 -1.35 3.92 5.62
C THR A 84 -1.82 4.62 6.90
N VAL A 85 -1.49 5.90 7.07
CA VAL A 85 -1.97 6.72 8.20
C VAL A 85 -3.49 6.88 8.14
N LEU A 86 -4.06 7.13 6.95
CA LEU A 86 -5.51 7.21 6.77
C LEU A 86 -6.22 5.89 7.08
N GLN A 87 -5.65 4.74 6.67
CA GLN A 87 -6.15 3.43 7.07
C GLN A 87 -6.11 3.25 8.60
N PHE A 88 -5.03 3.67 9.26
CA PHE A 88 -4.91 3.58 10.70
C PHE A 88 -6.01 4.38 11.42
N ILE A 89 -6.24 5.62 10.98
CA ILE A 89 -7.32 6.47 11.50
C ILE A 89 -8.69 5.82 11.26
N GLY A 90 -8.93 5.30 10.05
CA GLY A 90 -10.19 4.61 9.73
C GLY A 90 -10.44 3.39 10.61
N VAL A 91 -9.42 2.55 10.79
CA VAL A 91 -9.50 1.40 11.70
C VAL A 91 -9.77 1.85 13.14
N ALA A 92 -9.10 2.89 13.63
CA ALA A 92 -9.35 3.42 14.97
C ALA A 92 -10.79 3.93 15.14
N ILE A 93 -11.33 4.65 14.14
CA ILE A 93 -12.73 5.11 14.14
C ILE A 93 -13.69 3.92 14.17
N ARG A 94 -13.42 2.86 13.39
CA ARG A 94 -14.27 1.66 13.36
C ARG A 94 -14.29 0.92 14.70
N VAL A 95 -13.13 0.85 15.37
CA VAL A 95 -13.05 0.31 16.74
C VAL A 95 -13.94 1.14 17.67
N VAL A 96 -13.81 2.47 17.65
CA VAL A 96 -14.65 3.35 18.47
C VAL A 96 -16.14 3.09 18.20
N ARG A 97 -16.58 3.01 16.93
CA ARG A 97 -17.99 2.80 16.56
C ARG A 97 -18.57 1.43 16.94
N LEU A 98 -17.75 0.43 17.25
CA LEU A 98 -18.21 -0.91 17.61
C LEU A 98 -18.17 -1.22 19.09
N TYR A 99 -17.28 -0.54 19.81
CA TYR A 99 -17.06 -0.78 21.24
C TYR A 99 -17.63 0.34 22.13
N LEU A 100 -18.07 1.46 21.55
CA LEU A 100 -18.90 2.52 22.17
C LEU A 100 -20.26 2.56 21.46
#